data_AF-A0A673IDN1-F1
#
_entry.id   AF-A0A673IDN1-F1
#
_cell.length_a   1.000
_cell.length_b   1.000
_cell.length_c   1.000
_cell.angle_alpha   90.00
_cell.angle_beta   90.00
_cell.angle_gamma   90.00
#
_symmetry.space_group_name_H-M   'P 1'
#
loop_
_entity.id
_entity.type
_entity.pdbx_description
1 polymer ?
#
loop_
_entity_poly.entity_id
_entity_poly.type
_entity_poly.pdbx_seq_one_letter_code
_entity_poly.pdbx_strand_id
1 'polypeptide(L)'
;FNGDLYICFPTPSLLFSIDVQITCGELSFHVKWKVDKSMTGNPARLFLGSCLASHFSNLSNEGAVADFYYGLDDCGFRRMATWKYLVYENKLNYRPLPKPHPPSFSYPVRCVYDSSSAGFIQGHGELVFHMAILNYNFSGPAESNVFPLGSFVPIWAGVNQQAHQPLLLLLEECVASTTFEIYPDTLTYPLITNKGCLVDGKKSFSKFLPRYHSSSIILHLQAFRFALGQKVFIHCKLIAWDPDNLNETKKDCNYNKATGEWEFLDDPFQSSLCQCCDSACQGCGKRDTDSGKSKVYNAKKLMLIMAKTGIWVC
;
A
#
# COMPACT_ATOMS: atom_id res chain seq x y z
N PHE A 1 36.87 39.35 -26.41
CA PHE A 1 36.18 38.08 -26.71
C PHE A 1 37.19 37.11 -27.29
N ASN A 2 37.67 36.17 -26.48
CA ASN A 2 38.16 34.85 -26.90
C ASN A 2 38.51 34.12 -25.60
N GLY A 3 37.62 33.21 -25.20
CA GLY A 3 37.80 32.36 -24.03
C GLY A 3 38.54 31.09 -24.44
N ASP A 4 39.54 30.72 -23.65
CA ASP A 4 40.28 29.48 -23.78
C ASP A 4 39.39 28.29 -23.38
N LEU A 5 39.20 27.36 -24.32
CA LEU A 5 38.54 26.07 -24.07
C LEU A 5 39.63 25.01 -23.85
N TYR A 6 39.86 24.64 -22.59
CA TYR A 6 40.69 23.49 -22.24
C TYR A 6 39.93 22.19 -22.57
N ILE A 7 40.42 21.43 -23.53
CA ILE A 7 39.94 20.07 -23.83
C ILE A 7 40.63 19.10 -22.87
N CYS A 8 39.92 18.68 -21.81
CA CYS A 8 40.31 17.51 -21.03
C CYS A 8 39.81 16.26 -21.75
N PHE A 9 40.73 15.45 -22.29
CA PHE A 9 40.44 14.07 -22.67
C PHE A 9 40.16 13.24 -21.41
N PRO A 10 39.04 12.50 -21.31
CA PRO A 10 38.94 11.46 -20.30
C PRO A 10 39.81 10.27 -20.72
N THR A 11 40.59 9.81 -19.74
CA THR A 11 41.41 8.61 -19.74
C THR A 11 40.65 7.36 -20.18
N PRO A 12 41.34 6.32 -20.70
CA PRO A 12 40.68 5.10 -21.14
C PRO A 12 40.14 4.37 -19.91
N SER A 13 38.83 4.39 -19.73
CA SER A 13 38.18 3.52 -18.75
C SER A 13 38.33 2.09 -19.26
N LEU A 14 39.03 1.27 -18.47
CA LEU A 14 39.05 -0.18 -18.60
C LEU A 14 37.62 -0.68 -18.83
N LEU A 15 37.36 -1.22 -20.01
CA LEU A 15 36.14 -1.95 -20.33
C LEU A 15 36.08 -3.20 -19.44
N PHE A 16 35.42 -3.09 -18.29
CA PHE A 16 34.95 -4.26 -17.55
C PHE A 16 33.91 -4.97 -18.42
N SER A 17 34.27 -6.13 -18.97
CA SER A 17 33.34 -7.00 -19.68
C SER A 17 32.41 -7.66 -18.67
N ILE A 18 31.28 -7.03 -18.37
CA ILE A 18 30.24 -7.61 -17.52
C ILE A 18 29.48 -8.67 -18.33
N ASP A 19 29.65 -9.94 -17.97
CA ASP A 19 28.98 -11.08 -18.62
C ASP A 19 27.89 -11.63 -17.66
N VAL A 20 26.68 -11.08 -17.82
CA VAL A 20 25.47 -11.42 -17.07
C VAL A 20 24.38 -11.79 -18.05
N GLN A 21 23.89 -13.02 -17.97
CA GLN A 21 22.76 -13.52 -18.76
C GLN A 21 21.52 -13.58 -17.88
N ILE A 22 20.46 -12.91 -18.31
CA ILE A 22 19.18 -12.84 -17.61
C ILE A 22 18.15 -13.58 -18.44
N THR A 23 17.48 -14.56 -17.83
CA THR A 23 16.37 -15.29 -18.44
C THR A 23 15.12 -15.08 -17.59
N CYS A 24 14.09 -14.52 -18.22
CA CYS A 24 12.81 -14.20 -17.59
C CYS A 24 11.82 -15.33 -17.89
N GLY A 25 11.51 -16.16 -16.90
CA GLY A 25 10.45 -17.18 -17.01
C GLY A 25 9.10 -16.63 -16.55
N GLU A 26 8.00 -17.35 -16.76
CA GLU A 26 6.65 -16.86 -16.44
C GLU A 26 6.47 -16.45 -14.97
N LEU A 27 7.08 -17.19 -14.03
CA LEU A 27 7.05 -16.91 -12.58
C LEU A 27 8.44 -17.01 -11.92
N SER A 28 9.50 -17.14 -12.72
CA SER A 28 10.85 -17.38 -12.25
C SER A 28 11.85 -16.40 -12.84
N PHE A 29 12.80 -15.96 -12.03
CA PHE A 29 13.90 -15.08 -12.44
C PHE A 29 15.21 -15.88 -12.42
N HIS A 30 15.85 -16.01 -13.58
CA HIS A 30 17.10 -16.76 -13.71
C HIS A 30 18.24 -15.85 -14.16
N VAL A 31 19.33 -15.85 -13.40
CA VAL A 31 20.53 -15.08 -13.73
C VAL A 31 21.75 -15.96 -13.67
N LYS A 32 22.51 -15.99 -14.76
CA LYS A 32 23.86 -16.52 -14.79
C LYS A 32 24.83 -15.36 -14.85
N TRP A 33 25.66 -15.26 -13.83
CA TRP A 33 26.67 -14.21 -13.71
C TRP A 33 28.05 -14.83 -13.78
N LYS A 34 28.82 -14.48 -14.82
CA LYS A 34 30.24 -14.82 -14.89
C LYS A 34 31.03 -13.88 -14.01
N VAL A 35 31.65 -14.46 -12.98
CA VAL A 35 32.26 -13.76 -11.87
C VAL A 35 33.74 -13.56 -12.13
N ASP A 36 34.23 -12.34 -11.97
CA ASP A 36 35.65 -12.03 -12.09
C ASP A 36 36.49 -12.80 -11.07
N LYS A 37 37.72 -13.15 -11.44
CA LYS A 37 38.66 -13.91 -10.60
C LYS A 37 38.92 -13.25 -9.23
N SER A 38 38.75 -11.94 -9.12
CA SER A 38 38.88 -11.19 -7.85
C SER A 38 37.72 -11.43 -6.88
N MET A 39 36.58 -11.92 -7.35
CA MET A 39 35.37 -12.16 -6.55
C MET A 39 35.11 -13.65 -6.26
N THR A 40 35.90 -14.57 -6.86
CA THR A 40 35.72 -16.03 -6.71
C THR A 40 36.20 -16.58 -5.37
N GLY A 41 36.97 -15.80 -4.59
CA GLY A 41 37.55 -16.24 -3.32
C GLY A 41 36.52 -16.52 -2.23
N ASN A 42 35.33 -15.92 -2.31
CA ASN A 42 34.23 -16.18 -1.38
C ASN A 42 32.86 -16.02 -2.08
N PRO A 43 32.29 -17.09 -2.64
CA PRO A 43 31.03 -17.01 -3.39
C PRO A 43 29.81 -16.69 -2.52
N ALA A 44 29.88 -16.90 -1.20
CA ALA A 44 28.82 -16.50 -0.26
C ALA A 44 28.69 -14.98 -0.09
N ARG A 45 29.56 -14.21 -0.76
CA ARG A 45 29.48 -12.74 -0.84
C ARG A 45 28.83 -12.23 -2.13
N LEU A 46 28.32 -13.12 -2.97
CA LEU A 46 27.55 -12.82 -4.17
C LEU A 46 26.07 -12.93 -3.85
N PHE A 47 25.31 -11.89 -4.19
CA PHE A 47 23.89 -11.79 -3.84
C PHE A 47 23.05 -11.33 -5.02
N LEU A 48 21.83 -11.83 -5.09
CA LEU A 48 20.73 -11.23 -5.85
C LEU A 48 19.72 -10.68 -4.84
N GLY A 49 19.69 -9.36 -4.67
CA GLY A 49 18.93 -8.72 -3.60
C GLY A 49 19.33 -9.24 -2.22
N SER A 50 18.44 -10.00 -1.57
CA SER A 50 18.68 -10.65 -0.27
C SER A 50 19.09 -12.13 -0.35
N CYS A 51 19.07 -12.75 -1.53
CA CYS A 51 19.37 -14.17 -1.72
C CYS A 51 20.85 -14.43 -2.04
N LEU A 52 21.33 -15.61 -1.65
CA LEU A 52 22.61 -16.18 -2.07
C LEU A 52 22.50 -16.75 -3.51
N ALA A 53 23.62 -17.18 -4.09
CA ALA A 53 23.59 -17.95 -5.33
C ALA A 53 22.95 -19.32 -5.08
N SER A 54 22.03 -19.73 -5.96
CA SER A 54 21.42 -21.07 -5.93
C SER A 54 22.45 -22.15 -6.24
N HIS A 55 23.39 -21.84 -7.14
CA HIS A 55 24.51 -22.69 -7.49
C HIS A 55 25.74 -21.84 -7.88
N PHE A 56 26.93 -22.34 -7.57
CA PHE A 56 28.19 -21.71 -7.98
C PHE A 56 29.14 -22.75 -8.55
N SER A 57 29.62 -22.53 -9.76
CA SER A 57 30.66 -23.35 -10.40
C SER A 57 31.92 -22.54 -10.63
N ASN A 58 33.08 -23.17 -10.49
CA ASN A 58 34.37 -22.56 -10.79
C ASN A 58 35.20 -23.56 -11.62
N LEU A 59 35.06 -23.47 -12.94
CA LEU A 59 35.69 -24.38 -13.89
C LEU A 59 36.90 -23.68 -14.53
N SER A 60 38.05 -24.34 -14.51
CA SER A 60 39.35 -23.79 -14.92
C SER A 60 39.38 -23.21 -16.34
N ASN A 61 38.51 -23.70 -17.23
CA ASN A 61 38.47 -23.33 -18.65
C ASN A 61 37.31 -22.38 -19.02
N GLU A 62 36.26 -22.29 -18.19
CA GLU A 62 35.04 -21.52 -18.49
C GLU A 62 34.87 -20.29 -17.58
N GLY A 63 35.65 -20.23 -16.49
CA GLY A 63 35.55 -19.21 -15.45
C GLY A 63 34.59 -19.60 -14.34
N ALA A 64 34.44 -18.72 -13.36
CA ALA A 64 33.48 -18.91 -12.29
C ALA A 64 32.11 -18.35 -12.68
N VAL A 65 31.05 -19.10 -12.42
CA VAL A 65 29.66 -18.70 -12.72
C VAL A 65 28.82 -18.87 -11.46
N ALA A 66 28.15 -17.79 -11.08
CA ALA A 66 27.10 -17.79 -10.07
C ALA A 66 25.73 -17.85 -10.75
N ASP A 67 24.95 -18.87 -10.43
CA ASP A 67 23.61 -19.08 -10.93
C ASP A 67 22.59 -18.75 -9.82
N PHE A 68 21.62 -17.91 -10.15
CA PHE A 68 20.52 -17.50 -9.29
C PHE A 68 19.22 -17.89 -9.96
N TYR A 69 18.52 -18.85 -9.36
CA TYR A 69 17.23 -19.33 -9.83
C TYR A 69 16.21 -19.22 -8.70
N TYR A 70 15.31 -18.22 -8.80
CA TYR A 70 14.37 -17.86 -7.74
C TYR A 70 13.01 -17.45 -8.31
N GLY A 71 11.96 -17.49 -7.48
CA GLY A 71 10.66 -16.94 -7.83
C GLY A 71 10.69 -15.41 -7.90
N LEU A 72 9.74 -14.82 -8.62
CA LEU A 72 9.62 -13.37 -8.75
C LEU A 72 9.27 -12.65 -7.44
N ASP A 73 8.70 -13.37 -6.47
CA ASP A 73 8.33 -12.85 -5.15
C ASP A 73 9.42 -13.08 -4.08
N ASP A 74 10.50 -13.78 -4.44
CA ASP A 74 11.63 -14.05 -3.55
C ASP A 74 12.65 -12.92 -3.56
N CYS A 75 13.72 -13.01 -2.76
CA CYS A 75 14.94 -12.19 -2.87
C CYS A 75 14.76 -10.65 -2.79
N GLY A 76 13.58 -10.18 -2.39
CA GLY A 76 13.24 -8.76 -2.29
C GLY A 76 13.18 -8.04 -3.63
N PHE A 77 12.69 -8.68 -4.70
CA PHE A 77 12.49 -8.01 -5.99
C PHE A 77 11.56 -6.80 -5.85
N ARG A 78 11.95 -5.68 -6.47
CA ARG A 78 11.07 -4.53 -6.65
C ARG A 78 10.20 -4.77 -7.87
N ARG A 79 8.89 -4.84 -7.65
CA ARG A 79 7.90 -4.98 -8.72
C ARG A 79 7.30 -3.62 -9.05
N MET A 80 7.27 -3.28 -10.34
CA MET A 80 6.68 -2.07 -10.89
C MET A 80 5.73 -2.46 -12.03
N ALA A 81 4.47 -2.05 -11.94
CA ALA A 81 3.48 -2.34 -12.97
C ALA A 81 3.18 -1.07 -13.77
N THR A 82 3.11 -1.21 -15.09
CA THR A 82 2.62 -0.21 -16.04
C THR A 82 1.52 -0.85 -16.90
N TRP A 83 0.76 -0.04 -17.64
CA TRP A 83 -0.34 -0.52 -18.49
C TRP A 83 0.07 -1.56 -19.54
N LYS A 84 1.29 -1.46 -20.07
CA LYS A 84 1.81 -2.32 -21.14
C LYS A 84 2.81 -3.36 -20.64
N TYR A 85 3.42 -3.13 -19.48
CA TYR A 85 4.52 -3.94 -18.99
C TYR A 85 4.48 -4.14 -17.48
N LEU A 86 4.78 -5.36 -17.05
CA LEU A 86 5.12 -5.69 -15.66
C LEU A 86 6.64 -5.82 -15.54
N VAL A 87 7.23 -5.00 -14.67
CA VAL A 87 8.68 -4.90 -14.50
C VAL A 87 9.07 -5.43 -13.13
N TYR A 88 9.97 -6.41 -13.10
CA TYR A 88 10.63 -6.88 -11.88
C TYR A 88 12.08 -6.51 -11.95
N GLU A 89 12.60 -5.87 -10.90
CA GLU A 89 13.99 -5.46 -10.87
C GLU A 89 14.63 -5.67 -9.50
N ASN A 90 15.92 -5.96 -9.53
CA ASN A 90 16.75 -6.14 -8.36
C ASN A 90 18.21 -5.83 -8.71
N LYS A 91 19.14 -6.11 -7.80
CA LYS A 91 20.56 -5.89 -8.04
C LYS A 91 21.37 -7.13 -7.68
N LEU A 92 22.25 -7.52 -8.58
CA LEU A 92 23.39 -8.37 -8.25
C LEU A 92 24.39 -7.56 -7.45
N ASN A 93 24.91 -8.10 -6.36
CA ASN A 93 25.88 -7.43 -5.51
C ASN A 93 27.03 -8.37 -5.13
N TYR A 94 28.26 -7.87 -5.20
CA TYR A 94 29.41 -8.47 -4.52
C TYR A 94 29.81 -7.64 -3.31
N ARG A 95 29.83 -8.25 -2.13
CA ARG A 95 30.16 -7.60 -0.85
C ARG A 95 31.34 -8.29 -0.17
N PRO A 96 32.59 -7.91 -0.47
CA PRO A 96 33.76 -8.54 0.13
C PRO A 96 33.79 -8.36 1.66
N LEU A 97 33.27 -7.22 2.14
CA LEU A 97 33.11 -6.91 3.56
C LEU A 97 31.62 -6.95 3.97
N PRO A 98 31.31 -7.37 5.21
CA PRO A 98 29.95 -7.31 5.73
C PRO A 98 29.47 -5.86 5.88
N LYS A 99 28.13 -5.70 5.97
CA LYS A 99 27.49 -4.42 6.31
C LYS A 99 28.14 -3.83 7.57
N PRO A 100 28.34 -2.50 7.64
CA PRO A 100 27.70 -1.46 6.82
C PRO A 100 28.42 -1.12 5.50
N HIS A 101 29.54 -1.76 5.18
CA HIS A 101 30.32 -1.43 3.98
C HIS A 101 29.48 -1.58 2.68
N PRO A 102 29.61 -0.65 1.72
CA PRO A 102 28.90 -0.72 0.45
C PRO A 102 29.38 -1.91 -0.39
N PRO A 103 28.56 -2.42 -1.31
CA PRO A 103 28.99 -3.44 -2.24
C PRO A 103 30.10 -2.90 -3.15
N SER A 104 31.12 -3.71 -3.38
CA SER A 104 32.23 -3.37 -4.28
C SER A 104 31.84 -3.48 -5.75
N PHE A 105 30.78 -4.24 -6.04
CA PHE A 105 30.16 -4.35 -7.35
C PHE A 105 28.65 -4.43 -7.18
N SER A 106 27.92 -3.69 -8.02
CA SER A 106 26.46 -3.68 -8.05
C SER A 106 25.99 -3.56 -9.49
N TYR A 107 25.19 -4.51 -9.97
CA TYR A 107 24.63 -4.49 -11.31
C TYR A 107 23.10 -4.66 -11.27
N PRO A 108 22.33 -3.73 -11.85
CA PRO A 108 20.88 -3.84 -11.87
C PRO A 108 20.44 -4.94 -12.83
N VAL A 109 19.52 -5.80 -12.39
CA VAL A 109 18.87 -6.81 -13.23
C VAL A 109 17.39 -6.51 -13.31
N ARG A 110 16.81 -6.72 -14.50
CA ARG A 110 15.42 -6.38 -14.79
C ARG A 110 14.81 -7.40 -15.74
N CYS A 111 13.59 -7.83 -15.43
CA CYS A 111 12.70 -8.54 -16.35
C CYS A 111 11.48 -7.67 -16.65
N VAL A 112 11.10 -7.63 -17.92
CA VAL A 112 9.93 -6.90 -18.41
C VAL A 112 9.03 -7.91 -19.10
N TYR A 113 7.82 -8.07 -18.59
CA TYR A 113 6.80 -8.94 -19.15
C TYR A 113 5.75 -8.08 -19.86
N ASP A 114 5.37 -8.47 -21.08
CA ASP A 114 4.26 -7.83 -21.78
C ASP A 114 2.95 -8.20 -21.07
N SER A 115 2.14 -7.21 -20.74
CA SER A 115 0.82 -7.42 -20.11
C SER A 115 -0.15 -8.19 -21.01
N SER A 116 0.18 -8.38 -22.30
CA SER A 116 -0.59 -9.13 -23.28
C SER A 116 -0.19 -10.61 -23.44
N SER A 117 1.05 -11.00 -23.09
CA SER A 117 1.54 -12.40 -23.17
C SER A 117 1.50 -13.15 -21.84
N ALA A 118 1.37 -12.44 -20.71
CA ALA A 118 0.75 -13.00 -19.53
C ALA A 118 -0.74 -13.11 -19.85
N GLY A 119 -1.22 -14.34 -20.10
CA GLY A 119 -2.54 -14.62 -20.64
C GLY A 119 -3.62 -13.68 -20.09
N PHE A 120 -4.51 -13.28 -20.99
CA PHE A 120 -5.74 -12.55 -20.70
C PHE A 120 -6.52 -13.25 -19.58
N ILE A 121 -6.13 -13.02 -18.32
CA ILE A 121 -7.00 -13.22 -17.18
C ILE A 121 -7.90 -12.00 -17.28
N GLN A 122 -9.03 -12.21 -17.95
CA GLN A 122 -10.23 -11.40 -17.82
C GLN A 122 -10.24 -10.79 -16.41
N GLY A 123 -9.94 -9.49 -16.32
CA GLY A 123 -9.54 -8.81 -15.07
C GLY A 123 -10.63 -8.86 -14.01
N HIS A 124 -10.73 -10.00 -13.35
CA HIS A 124 -11.40 -10.24 -12.09
C HIS A 124 -10.30 -10.39 -11.04
N GLY A 125 -9.38 -9.42 -10.97
CA GLY A 125 -8.61 -9.22 -9.75
C GLY A 125 -9.63 -9.02 -8.63
N GLU A 126 -9.75 -10.00 -7.75
CA GLU A 126 -10.66 -9.93 -6.61
C GLU A 126 -10.07 -8.89 -5.67
N LEU A 127 -10.77 -7.77 -5.48
CA LEU A 127 -10.38 -6.78 -4.50
C LEU A 127 -10.73 -7.36 -3.13
N VAL A 128 -9.71 -7.72 -2.36
CA VAL A 128 -9.91 -8.24 -1.01
C VAL A 128 -9.76 -7.08 -0.04
N PHE A 129 -10.87 -6.67 0.54
CA PHE A 129 -10.88 -5.61 1.55
C PHE A 129 -10.68 -6.20 2.94
N HIS A 130 -9.89 -5.50 3.73
CA HIS A 130 -9.56 -5.85 5.10
C HIS A 130 -9.89 -4.66 5.99
N MET A 131 -10.38 -4.97 7.19
CA MET A 131 -10.58 -3.98 8.24
C MET A 131 -10.07 -4.58 9.55
N ALA A 132 -9.33 -3.79 10.32
CA ALA A 132 -8.74 -4.20 11.58
C ALA A 132 -8.69 -3.03 12.56
N ILE A 133 -8.65 -3.33 13.85
CA ILE A 133 -8.30 -2.35 14.87
C ILE A 133 -6.79 -2.46 15.10
N LEU A 134 -6.07 -1.36 15.05
CA LEU A 134 -4.62 -1.32 15.29
C LEU A 134 -4.31 -0.95 16.74
N ASN A 135 -3.10 -1.32 17.18
CA ASN A 135 -2.50 -0.82 18.40
C ASN A 135 -2.17 0.68 18.31
N TYR A 136 -1.85 1.30 19.45
CA TYR A 136 -1.67 2.76 19.56
C TYR A 136 -0.50 3.33 18.73
N ASN A 137 0.47 2.50 18.37
CA ASN A 137 1.63 2.87 17.55
C ASN A 137 1.49 2.44 16.08
N PHE A 138 0.33 1.94 15.67
CA PHE A 138 0.01 1.51 14.30
C PHE A 138 0.93 0.42 13.74
N SER A 139 1.66 -0.32 14.60
CA SER A 139 2.62 -1.34 14.17
C SER A 139 1.98 -2.70 13.89
N GLY A 140 0.74 -2.92 14.35
CA GLY A 140 0.03 -4.17 14.18
C GLY A 140 -1.38 -4.16 14.77
N PRO A 141 -2.05 -5.32 14.82
CA PRO A 141 -3.38 -5.46 15.39
C PRO A 141 -3.43 -5.05 16.87
N ALA A 142 -4.58 -4.53 17.31
CA ALA A 142 -4.83 -4.25 18.71
C ALA A 142 -4.87 -5.55 19.53
N GLU A 143 -4.26 -5.53 20.71
CA GLU A 143 -4.25 -6.66 21.66
C GLU A 143 -5.59 -6.82 22.38
N SER A 144 -6.41 -5.77 22.41
CA SER A 144 -7.71 -5.73 23.07
C SER A 144 -8.75 -5.01 22.21
N ASN A 145 -9.99 -5.48 22.29
CA ASN A 145 -11.16 -4.84 21.70
C ASN A 145 -11.93 -3.97 22.69
N VAL A 146 -11.36 -3.71 23.88
CA VAL A 146 -11.98 -2.90 24.94
C VAL A 146 -11.32 -1.53 24.98
N PHE A 147 -12.10 -0.47 24.78
CA PHE A 147 -11.61 0.90 24.70
C PHE A 147 -12.26 1.77 25.77
N PRO A 148 -11.48 2.41 26.65
CA PRO A 148 -12.01 3.38 27.61
C PRO A 148 -12.65 4.56 26.90
N LEU A 149 -13.74 5.10 27.45
CA LEU A 149 -14.35 6.32 26.92
C LEU A 149 -13.34 7.46 26.77
N GLY A 150 -13.40 8.16 25.65
CA GLY A 150 -12.50 9.26 25.31
C GLY A 150 -11.14 8.83 24.75
N SER A 151 -10.76 7.55 24.86
CA SER A 151 -9.58 7.01 24.19
C SER A 151 -9.80 6.91 22.68
N PHE A 152 -8.73 6.73 21.92
CA PHE A 152 -8.82 6.54 20.47
C PHE A 152 -8.81 5.06 20.11
N VAL A 153 -9.60 4.73 19.09
CA VAL A 153 -9.71 3.43 18.44
C VAL A 153 -9.15 3.58 17.03
N PRO A 154 -7.90 3.15 16.77
CA PRO A 154 -7.32 3.17 15.43
C PRO A 154 -7.99 2.10 14.56
N ILE A 155 -8.86 2.51 13.64
CA ILE A 155 -9.49 1.60 12.69
C ILE A 155 -8.75 1.72 11.37
N TRP A 156 -8.11 0.63 10.95
CA TRP A 156 -7.46 0.54 9.67
C TRP A 156 -8.35 -0.21 8.69
N ALA A 157 -8.43 0.31 7.46
CA ALA A 157 -8.96 -0.40 6.32
C ALA A 157 -7.91 -0.44 5.21
N GLY A 158 -7.86 -1.57 4.50
CA GLY A 158 -6.95 -1.77 3.39
C GLY A 158 -7.62 -2.59 2.29
N VAL A 159 -7.20 -2.38 1.05
CA VAL A 159 -7.60 -3.24 -0.08
C VAL A 159 -6.36 -3.89 -0.67
N ASN A 160 -6.36 -5.22 -0.72
CA ASN A 160 -5.40 -5.95 -1.51
C ASN A 160 -5.87 -5.93 -2.95
N GLN A 161 -5.11 -5.21 -3.77
CA GLN A 161 -5.49 -4.89 -5.14
C GLN A 161 -5.07 -5.96 -6.15
N GLN A 162 -4.53 -7.13 -5.73
CA GLN A 162 -4.19 -8.31 -6.57
C GLN A 162 -4.17 -8.07 -8.10
N ALA A 163 -3.14 -7.37 -8.58
CA ALA A 163 -2.93 -7.03 -10.00
C ALA A 163 -3.93 -6.05 -10.65
N HIS A 164 -4.59 -5.19 -9.87
CA HIS A 164 -5.39 -4.05 -10.30
C HIS A 164 -4.54 -2.78 -10.39
N GLN A 165 -4.93 -1.80 -11.21
CA GLN A 165 -4.31 -0.47 -11.24
C GLN A 165 -4.36 0.18 -9.83
N PRO A 166 -3.45 1.12 -9.48
CA PRO A 166 -3.46 1.76 -8.17
C PRO A 166 -4.81 2.43 -7.89
N LEU A 167 -5.55 1.88 -6.93
CA LEU A 167 -6.83 2.43 -6.46
C LEU A 167 -6.64 3.17 -5.14
N LEU A 168 -7.47 4.20 -4.95
CA LEU A 168 -7.69 4.90 -3.69
C LEU A 168 -8.81 4.21 -2.92
N LEU A 169 -8.52 3.78 -1.69
CA LEU A 169 -9.52 3.22 -0.78
C LEU A 169 -10.30 4.35 -0.10
N LEU A 170 -11.62 4.34 -0.18
CA LEU A 170 -12.48 5.32 0.50
C LEU A 170 -13.45 4.63 1.46
N LEU A 171 -13.80 5.31 2.56
CA LEU A 171 -14.86 4.87 3.48
C LEU A 171 -16.13 5.64 3.13
N GLU A 172 -16.98 5.04 2.29
CA GLU A 172 -18.17 5.73 1.79
C GLU A 172 -19.18 5.97 2.93
N GLU A 173 -19.40 4.95 3.77
CA GLU A 173 -20.33 5.01 4.91
C GLU A 173 -19.84 4.11 6.05
N CYS A 174 -19.99 4.57 7.29
CA CYS A 174 -19.75 3.75 8.48
C CYS A 174 -20.77 4.05 9.58
N VAL A 175 -21.30 3.00 10.20
CA VAL A 175 -22.23 3.08 11.32
C VAL A 175 -21.81 2.14 12.45
N ALA A 176 -21.96 2.60 13.69
CA ALA A 176 -21.85 1.75 14.87
C ALA A 176 -23.24 1.22 15.26
N SER A 177 -23.30 -0.01 15.76
CA SER A 177 -24.56 -0.64 16.21
C SER A 177 -24.30 -1.61 17.36
N THR A 178 -25.35 -2.03 18.07
CA THR A 178 -25.26 -3.02 19.14
C THR A 178 -25.37 -4.46 18.66
N THR A 179 -25.68 -4.66 17.38
CA THR A 179 -25.95 -5.97 16.80
C THR A 179 -24.95 -6.31 15.70
N PHE A 180 -24.68 -7.60 15.55
CA PHE A 180 -23.80 -8.07 14.48
C PHE A 180 -24.42 -7.86 13.09
N GLU A 181 -25.74 -7.81 12.95
CA GLU A 181 -26.43 -7.46 11.71
C GLU A 181 -27.32 -6.23 11.92
N ILE A 182 -27.45 -5.40 10.88
CA ILE A 182 -28.30 -4.21 10.94
C ILE A 182 -29.68 -4.58 10.37
N TYR A 183 -30.69 -4.46 11.21
CA TYR A 183 -32.10 -4.56 10.85
C TYR A 183 -32.76 -3.17 10.95
N PRO A 184 -33.96 -2.96 10.39
CA PRO A 184 -34.62 -1.66 10.42
C PRO A 184 -34.75 -1.01 11.81
N ASP A 185 -34.95 -1.83 12.86
CA ASP A 185 -35.10 -1.36 14.24
C ASP A 185 -33.77 -1.34 15.03
N THR A 186 -32.65 -1.68 14.40
CA THR A 186 -31.34 -1.67 15.06
C THR A 186 -30.96 -0.25 15.45
N LEU A 187 -30.62 -0.05 16.73
CA LEU A 187 -30.05 1.21 17.18
C LEU A 187 -28.67 1.42 16.54
N THR A 188 -28.55 2.46 15.71
CA THR A 188 -27.30 2.83 15.03
C THR A 188 -26.80 4.22 15.40
N TYR A 189 -25.49 4.40 15.40
CA TYR A 189 -24.83 5.69 15.51
C TYR A 189 -24.01 5.98 14.23
N PRO A 190 -24.28 7.08 13.51
CA PRO A 190 -23.57 7.40 12.28
C PRO A 190 -22.15 7.91 12.57
N LEU A 191 -21.16 7.29 11.93
CA LEU A 191 -19.76 7.71 12.01
C LEU A 191 -19.37 8.49 10.76
N ILE A 192 -19.58 7.88 9.60
CA ILE A 192 -19.28 8.42 8.28
C ILE A 192 -20.55 8.30 7.44
N THR A 193 -20.99 9.41 6.86
CA THR A 193 -22.20 9.47 6.04
C THR A 193 -21.95 10.33 4.81
N ASN A 194 -22.96 10.47 3.94
CA ASN A 194 -22.92 11.41 2.83
C ASN A 194 -21.71 11.22 1.90
N LYS A 195 -21.36 9.95 1.66
CA LYS A 195 -20.29 9.50 0.77
C LYS A 195 -18.91 10.00 1.21
N GLY A 196 -18.50 9.65 2.41
CA GLY A 196 -17.16 9.95 2.96
C GLY A 196 -17.04 11.15 3.90
N CYS A 197 -18.16 11.75 4.36
CA CYS A 197 -18.11 12.82 5.34
C CYS A 197 -18.04 12.23 6.77
N LEU A 198 -16.93 12.44 7.49
CA LEU A 198 -16.77 11.98 8.88
C LEU A 198 -17.57 12.87 9.85
N VAL A 199 -18.87 12.67 9.91
CA VAL A 199 -19.81 13.46 10.72
C VAL A 199 -19.57 13.34 12.23
N ASP A 200 -18.98 12.24 12.69
CA ASP A 200 -18.60 12.11 14.10
C ASP A 200 -17.53 13.15 14.50
N GLY A 201 -16.65 13.54 13.58
CA GLY A 201 -15.63 14.57 13.80
C GLY A 201 -16.19 15.96 14.13
N LYS A 202 -17.46 16.25 13.83
CA LYS A 202 -18.13 17.47 14.31
C LYS A 202 -18.39 17.42 15.82
N LYS A 203 -18.68 16.22 16.35
CA LYS A 203 -19.12 16.00 17.74
C LYS A 203 -17.99 15.55 18.66
N SER A 204 -16.98 14.86 18.11
CA SER A 204 -15.86 14.24 18.85
C SER A 204 -14.51 14.70 18.27
N PHE A 205 -13.40 14.15 18.74
CA PHE A 205 -12.07 14.37 18.15
C PHE A 205 -11.71 13.34 17.08
N SER A 206 -12.69 12.61 16.55
CA SER A 206 -12.49 11.64 15.48
C SER A 206 -12.00 12.30 14.20
N LYS A 207 -11.00 11.68 13.55
CA LYS A 207 -10.45 12.13 12.27
C LYS A 207 -9.86 10.99 11.46
N PHE A 208 -9.90 11.09 10.14
CA PHE A 208 -8.99 10.34 9.29
C PHE A 208 -7.56 10.86 9.47
N LEU A 209 -6.59 9.95 9.54
CA LEU A 209 -5.17 10.30 9.51
C LEU A 209 -4.66 10.44 8.07
N PRO A 210 -3.61 11.24 7.83
CA PRO A 210 -2.98 11.32 6.51
C PRO A 210 -2.60 9.94 6.00
N ARG A 211 -2.87 9.68 4.71
CA ARG A 211 -2.57 8.37 4.11
C ARG A 211 -1.07 8.18 3.94
N TYR A 212 -0.62 6.98 4.28
CA TYR A 212 0.72 6.52 3.90
C TYR A 212 0.72 5.81 2.53
N HIS A 213 -0.34 5.06 2.23
CA HIS A 213 -0.58 4.42 0.94
C HIS A 213 -2.03 4.62 0.50
N SER A 214 -2.26 4.89 -0.79
CA SER A 214 -3.61 5.10 -1.37
C SER A 214 -4.54 3.90 -1.18
N SER A 215 -3.99 2.68 -1.11
CA SER A 215 -4.72 1.44 -0.87
C SER A 215 -5.16 1.23 0.58
N SER A 216 -4.94 2.19 1.48
CA SER A 216 -5.23 2.09 2.90
C SER A 216 -5.67 3.42 3.51
N ILE A 217 -6.34 3.33 4.65
CA ILE A 217 -6.82 4.49 5.40
C ILE A 217 -6.92 4.13 6.88
N ILE A 218 -6.64 5.12 7.74
CA ILE A 218 -6.80 4.98 9.18
C ILE A 218 -7.83 6.01 9.65
N LEU A 219 -8.95 5.52 10.17
CA LEU A 219 -9.90 6.30 10.93
C LEU A 219 -9.50 6.24 12.42
N HIS A 220 -9.12 7.39 12.96
CA HIS A 220 -8.83 7.54 14.38
C HIS A 220 -10.11 7.95 15.11
N LEU A 221 -10.90 6.95 15.51
CA LEU A 221 -12.22 7.14 16.11
C LEU A 221 -12.09 7.37 17.62
N GLN A 222 -12.63 8.46 18.15
CA GLN A 222 -12.68 8.65 19.60
C GLN A 222 -13.82 7.82 20.20
N ALA A 223 -13.51 6.97 21.18
CA ALA A 223 -14.50 6.16 21.89
C ALA A 223 -15.56 7.06 22.55
N PHE A 224 -16.82 6.83 22.19
CA PHE A 224 -17.95 7.69 22.52
C PHE A 224 -18.99 6.97 23.38
N ARG A 225 -19.94 7.72 23.95
CA ARG A 225 -20.98 7.14 24.81
C ARG A 225 -22.10 6.52 23.98
N PHE A 226 -21.91 5.27 23.59
CA PHE A 226 -22.92 4.46 22.91
C PHE A 226 -22.88 3.02 23.42
N ALA A 227 -24.02 2.49 23.84
CA ALA A 227 -24.13 1.11 24.34
C ALA A 227 -23.00 0.69 25.31
N LEU A 228 -22.77 1.49 26.36
CA LEU A 228 -21.65 1.31 27.29
C LEU A 228 -21.62 -0.08 27.91
N GLY A 229 -20.44 -0.70 27.92
CA GLY A 229 -20.25 -2.06 28.46
C GLY A 229 -20.88 -3.16 27.60
N GLN A 230 -21.51 -2.82 26.48
CA GLN A 230 -22.03 -3.78 25.51
C GLN A 230 -21.07 -3.93 24.33
N LYS A 231 -21.27 -4.99 23.55
CA LYS A 231 -20.60 -5.18 22.27
C LYS A 231 -21.15 -4.16 21.28
N VAL A 232 -20.25 -3.44 20.63
CA VAL A 232 -20.54 -2.50 19.55
C VAL A 232 -19.86 -3.01 18.29
N PHE A 233 -20.60 -3.01 17.19
CA PHE A 233 -20.13 -3.41 15.88
C PHE A 233 -20.05 -2.20 14.96
N ILE A 234 -18.89 -2.00 14.34
CA ILE A 234 -18.71 -1.01 13.29
C ILE A 234 -18.88 -1.70 11.94
N HIS A 235 -19.83 -1.18 11.18
CA HIS A 235 -20.16 -1.61 9.82
C HIS A 235 -19.72 -0.51 8.89
N CYS A 236 -18.86 -0.85 7.92
CA CYS A 236 -18.36 0.11 6.95
C CYS A 236 -18.58 -0.39 5.53
N LYS A 237 -18.92 0.55 4.65
CA LYS A 237 -18.96 0.37 3.21
C LYS A 237 -17.68 0.95 2.63
N LEU A 238 -16.83 0.08 2.10
CA LEU A 238 -15.55 0.41 1.50
C LEU A 238 -15.68 0.41 -0.01
N ILE A 239 -15.03 1.36 -0.65
CA ILE A 239 -14.95 1.44 -2.10
C ILE A 239 -13.49 1.64 -2.51
N ALA A 240 -13.08 1.01 -3.60
CA ALA A 240 -11.79 1.27 -4.21
C ALA A 240 -12.04 2.00 -5.54
N TRP A 241 -11.45 3.18 -5.67
CA TRP A 241 -11.78 4.14 -6.73
C TRP A 241 -10.51 4.66 -7.44
N ASP A 242 -10.69 5.18 -8.63
CA ASP A 242 -9.62 5.81 -9.41
C ASP A 242 -9.22 7.16 -8.78
N PRO A 243 -7.96 7.33 -8.30
CA PRO A 243 -7.52 8.60 -7.71
C PRO A 243 -7.58 9.79 -8.66
N ASP A 244 -7.59 9.57 -9.98
CA ASP A 244 -7.63 10.66 -10.97
C ASP A 244 -9.07 11.14 -11.25
N ASN A 245 -10.09 10.48 -10.70
CA ASN A 245 -11.51 10.78 -10.98
C ASN A 245 -12.33 11.04 -9.70
N LEU A 246 -11.79 11.82 -8.77
CA LEU A 246 -12.47 12.18 -7.52
C LEU A 246 -13.56 13.21 -7.75
N ASN A 247 -14.61 13.13 -6.92
CA ASN A 247 -15.77 14.03 -7.00
C ASN A 247 -16.52 14.05 -5.65
N GLU A 248 -17.60 14.82 -5.56
CA GLU A 248 -18.44 14.93 -4.35
C GLU A 248 -19.01 13.59 -3.85
N THR A 249 -18.96 12.53 -4.65
CA THR A 249 -19.41 11.17 -4.28
C THR A 249 -18.28 10.18 -4.02
N LYS A 250 -17.03 10.61 -4.21
CA LYS A 250 -15.80 9.81 -4.12
C LYS A 250 -14.74 10.64 -3.41
N LYS A 251 -14.85 10.70 -2.09
CA LYS A 251 -14.05 11.53 -1.20
C LYS A 251 -13.97 10.91 0.21
N ASP A 252 -13.03 11.38 1.02
CA ASP A 252 -13.02 11.23 2.47
C ASP A 252 -12.74 12.62 3.06
N CYS A 253 -13.59 13.10 3.96
CA CYS A 253 -13.56 14.47 4.46
C CYS A 253 -13.46 14.50 5.98
N ASN A 254 -12.54 15.31 6.49
CA ASN A 254 -12.42 15.65 7.91
C ASN A 254 -13.13 16.97 8.19
N TYR A 255 -13.64 17.14 9.41
CA TYR A 255 -14.15 18.43 9.86
C TYR A 255 -13.10 19.14 10.73
N ASN A 256 -12.64 20.30 10.28
CA ASN A 256 -11.71 21.12 11.04
C ASN A 256 -12.49 22.02 12.00
N LYS A 257 -12.45 21.69 13.29
CA LYS A 257 -13.15 22.47 14.33
C LYS A 257 -12.58 23.86 14.56
N ALA A 258 -11.31 24.11 14.19
CA ALA A 258 -10.69 25.41 14.38
C ALA A 258 -11.18 26.43 13.34
N THR A 259 -11.40 26.00 12.10
CA THR A 259 -11.93 26.83 11.02
C THR A 259 -13.45 26.73 10.88
N GLY A 260 -14.04 25.63 11.35
CA GLY A 260 -15.45 25.31 11.17
C GLY A 260 -15.77 24.74 9.78
N GLU A 261 -14.75 24.31 9.03
CA GLU A 261 -14.86 23.92 7.62
C GLU A 261 -14.56 22.43 7.41
N TRP A 262 -15.04 21.90 6.28
CA TRP A 262 -14.72 20.55 5.84
C TRP A 262 -13.47 20.55 4.97
N GLU A 263 -12.55 19.64 5.24
CA GLU A 263 -11.29 19.49 4.54
C GLU A 263 -11.22 18.13 3.84
N PHE A 264 -10.81 18.13 2.59
CA PHE A 264 -10.54 16.90 1.86
C PHE A 264 -9.26 16.24 2.41
N LEU A 265 -9.33 14.94 2.69
CA LEU A 265 -8.25 14.21 3.38
C LEU A 265 -6.91 14.28 2.63
N ASP A 266 -6.95 14.03 1.32
CA ASP A 266 -5.75 13.79 0.53
C ASP A 266 -5.12 15.09 -0.01
N ASP A 267 -5.92 16.13 -0.19
CA ASP A 267 -5.46 17.44 -0.67
C ASP A 267 -6.37 18.57 -0.15
N PRO A 268 -5.92 19.37 0.84
CA PRO A 268 -6.70 20.49 1.36
C PRO A 268 -7.09 21.52 0.30
N PHE A 269 -6.35 21.65 -0.81
CA PHE A 269 -6.69 22.58 -1.90
C PHE A 269 -7.92 22.12 -2.70
N GLN A 270 -8.31 20.84 -2.58
CA GLN A 270 -9.50 20.26 -3.20
C GLN A 270 -10.67 20.12 -2.22
N SER A 271 -10.66 20.86 -1.11
CA SER A 271 -11.73 20.84 -0.10
C SER A 271 -13.10 21.29 -0.63
N SER A 272 -13.18 21.86 -1.85
CA SER A 272 -14.45 22.09 -2.54
C SER A 272 -15.27 20.81 -2.71
N LEU A 273 -14.63 19.64 -2.87
CA LEU A 273 -15.29 18.34 -2.95
C LEU A 273 -16.09 18.00 -1.67
N CYS A 274 -15.71 18.59 -0.54
CA CYS A 274 -16.30 18.34 0.78
C CYS A 274 -17.36 19.38 1.18
N GLN A 275 -17.58 20.44 0.39
CA GLN A 275 -18.57 21.49 0.72
C GLN A 275 -20.00 20.94 0.82
N CYS A 276 -20.30 19.84 0.10
CA CYS A 276 -21.59 19.17 0.18
C CYS A 276 -21.81 18.41 1.51
N CYS A 277 -20.82 18.31 2.40
CA CYS A 277 -20.94 17.53 3.64
C CYS A 277 -21.93 18.12 4.67
N ASP A 278 -22.20 19.44 4.61
CA ASP A 278 -23.27 20.08 5.40
C ASP A 278 -24.63 20.07 4.70
N SER A 279 -24.68 19.61 3.45
CA SER A 279 -25.89 19.42 2.65
C SER A 279 -25.95 17.96 2.14
N ALA A 280 -26.61 17.70 1.03
CA ALA A 280 -26.65 16.36 0.43
C ALA A 280 -25.66 16.27 -0.73
N CYS A 281 -24.67 15.37 -0.66
CA CYS A 281 -23.72 15.12 -1.73
C CYS A 281 -24.37 14.32 -2.86
N GLN A 282 -24.87 15.04 -3.87
CA GLN A 282 -25.48 14.45 -5.06
C GLN A 282 -24.41 14.09 -6.09
N GLY A 283 -24.63 12.98 -6.82
CA GLY A 283 -23.85 12.73 -8.04
C GLY A 283 -24.33 13.68 -9.11
N CYS A 284 -23.42 14.36 -9.82
CA CYS A 284 -23.82 15.16 -10.98
C CYS A 284 -24.47 14.21 -12.01
N GLY A 285 -25.77 14.38 -12.26
CA GLY A 285 -26.56 13.52 -13.13
C GLY A 285 -26.19 13.67 -14.60
N LYS A 286 -25.01 13.15 -15.00
CA LYS A 286 -24.80 12.69 -16.38
C LYS A 286 -25.06 11.19 -16.36
N ARG A 287 -25.73 10.69 -17.40
CA ARG A 287 -25.86 9.25 -17.66
C ARG A 287 -24.44 8.68 -17.72
N ASP A 288 -23.96 8.10 -16.62
CA ASP A 288 -22.76 7.30 -16.60
C ASP A 288 -23.06 6.08 -17.46
N THR A 289 -22.53 6.08 -18.68
CA THR A 289 -22.10 4.81 -19.28
C THR A 289 -21.05 4.25 -18.32
N ASP A 290 -21.48 3.32 -17.46
CA ASP A 290 -20.65 2.51 -16.58
C ASP A 290 -19.57 1.80 -17.39
N SER A 291 -18.45 2.49 -17.60
CA SER A 291 -17.26 1.96 -18.27
C SER A 291 -16.06 1.86 -17.34
N GLY A 292 -16.21 2.21 -16.06
CA GLY A 292 -15.23 1.98 -15.00
C GLY A 292 -15.81 1.08 -13.92
N LYS A 293 -15.48 -0.21 -13.95
CA LYS A 293 -15.97 -1.23 -13.01
C LYS A 293 -15.62 -0.87 -11.56
N SER A 294 -16.50 -0.14 -10.89
CA SER A 294 -16.35 0.17 -9.47
C SER A 294 -16.78 -1.03 -8.63
N LYS A 295 -15.88 -1.55 -7.78
CA LYS A 295 -16.21 -2.63 -6.84
C LYS A 295 -16.49 -2.05 -5.46
N VAL A 296 -17.75 -2.13 -5.06
CA VAL A 296 -18.25 -1.76 -3.73
C VAL A 296 -18.19 -2.99 -2.83
N TYR A 297 -17.66 -2.84 -1.62
CA TYR A 297 -17.60 -3.92 -0.64
C TYR A 297 -18.17 -3.50 0.71
N ASN A 298 -19.02 -4.35 1.27
CA ASN A 298 -19.42 -4.25 2.67
C ASN A 298 -18.35 -4.93 3.51
N ALA A 299 -17.57 -4.14 4.25
CA ALA A 299 -16.41 -4.61 5.01
C ALA A 299 -16.78 -5.71 6.01
N LYS A 300 -15.80 -6.59 6.33
CA LYS A 300 -15.87 -7.39 7.55
C LYS A 300 -16.07 -6.46 8.75
N LYS A 301 -17.04 -6.80 9.59
CA LYS A 301 -17.49 -5.99 10.74
C LYS A 301 -16.45 -6.04 11.85
N LEU A 302 -16.19 -4.89 12.48
CA LEU A 302 -15.30 -4.82 13.64
C LEU A 302 -16.13 -4.84 14.92
N MET A 303 -15.77 -5.71 15.87
CA MET A 303 -16.37 -5.76 17.20
C MET A 303 -15.47 -5.05 18.20
N LEU A 304 -16.05 -4.14 18.98
CA LEU A 304 -15.39 -3.43 20.08
C LEU A 304 -16.32 -3.26 21.27
N ILE A 305 -15.76 -2.93 22.42
CA ILE A 305 -16.51 -2.68 23.66
C ILE A 305 -16.05 -1.32 24.19
N MET A 306 -17.01 -0.39 24.33
CA MET A 306 -16.74 0.91 24.94
C MET A 306 -16.93 0.82 26.44
N ALA A 307 -15.83 0.88 27.18
CA ALA A 307 -15.81 0.74 28.63
C ALA A 307 -15.85 2.10 29.33
N LYS A 308 -16.61 2.21 30.42
CA LYS A 308 -16.48 3.36 31.31
C LYS A 308 -15.05 3.37 31.87
N THR A 309 -14.42 4.53 31.88
CA THR A 309 -13.15 4.73 32.60
C THR A 309 -13.38 4.41 34.07
N GLY A 310 -12.83 3.30 34.54
CA GLY A 310 -13.00 2.87 35.94
C GLY A 310 -12.84 1.40 36.29
N ILE A 311 -12.52 0.48 35.36
CA ILE A 311 -12.22 -0.90 35.75
C ILE A 311 -10.99 -1.40 34.98
N TRP A 312 -9.83 -1.23 35.61
CA TRP A 312 -8.72 -2.14 35.43
C TRP A 312 -9.13 -3.42 36.16
N VAL A 313 -9.48 -4.49 35.44
CA VAL A 313 -9.42 -5.83 36.05
C VAL A 313 -8.02 -6.34 35.77
N CYS A 314 -7.25 -6.53 36.83
CA CYS A 314 -5.94 -7.16 36.82
C CYS A 314 -5.98 -8.55 36.20
#